data_AF-A0A963V3S8-F1
#
_entry.id   AF-A0A963V3S8-F1
#
_cell.length_a   1.000
_cell.length_b   1.000
_cell.length_c   1.000
_cell.angle_alpha   90.00
_cell.angle_beta   90.00
_cell.angle_gamma   90.00
#
_symmetry.space_group_name_H-M   'P 1'
#
loop_
_entity.id
_entity.type
_entity.pdbx_description
1 polymer ?
#
loop_
_entity_poly.entity_id
_entity_poly.type
_entity_poly.pdbx_seq_one_letter_code
_entity_poly.pdbx_strand_id
1 'polypeptide(L)'
;QIALANIRNGEIKAHGERVLSETDLATIRDWMAERQALLARRDIDDIHRAIDYLNLTTHWVQSKASDAQLEDVTDALLMAMHDLRTVLVRKKSERLMSAEEGEE
;
A
#
# COMPACT_ATOMS: atom_id res chain seq x y z
N GLN A 1 -18.23 10.07 -19.92
CA GLN A 1 -17.89 8.80 -19.23
C GLN A 1 -18.91 7.74 -19.65
N ILE A 2 -18.49 6.50 -19.93
CA ILE A 2 -19.38 5.43 -20.42
C ILE A 2 -19.78 4.41 -19.33
N ALA A 3 -18.95 4.28 -18.29
CA ALA A 3 -19.17 3.42 -17.13
C ALA A 3 -18.40 3.90 -15.90
N LEU A 4 -18.83 3.45 -14.73
CA LEU A 4 -18.10 3.47 -13.46
C LEU A 4 -17.55 2.07 -13.20
N ALA A 5 -16.25 1.96 -12.99
CA ALA A 5 -15.57 0.69 -12.75
C ALA A 5 -14.89 0.72 -11.38
N ASN A 6 -15.22 -0.25 -10.53
CA ASN A 6 -14.64 -0.40 -9.21
C ASN A 6 -13.44 -1.35 -9.28
N ILE A 7 -12.23 -0.78 -9.24
CA ILE A 7 -10.96 -1.51 -9.33
C ILE A 7 -10.77 -2.52 -8.18
N ARG A 8 -11.46 -2.34 -7.04
CA ARG A 8 -11.29 -3.22 -5.87
C ARG A 8 -12.07 -4.53 -5.98
N ASN A 9 -13.28 -4.49 -6.54
CA ASN A 9 -14.17 -5.66 -6.58
C ASN A 9 -14.59 -6.08 -8.00
N GLY A 10 -14.15 -5.38 -9.05
CA GLY A 10 -14.45 -5.72 -10.43
C GLY A 10 -15.81 -5.21 -10.94
N GLU A 11 -16.58 -4.50 -10.12
CA GLU A 11 -17.94 -4.07 -10.49
C GLU A 11 -17.89 -3.00 -11.60
N ILE A 12 -18.62 -3.23 -12.70
CA ILE A 12 -18.77 -2.28 -13.81
C ILE A 12 -20.24 -1.87 -13.90
N LYS A 13 -20.51 -0.58 -13.74
CA LYS A 13 -21.84 0.03 -13.88
C LYS A 13 -21.85 0.96 -15.07
N ALA A 14 -22.76 0.72 -16.02
CA ALA A 14 -22.94 1.64 -17.14
C ALA A 14 -23.41 3.02 -16.65
N HIS A 15 -23.04 4.07 -17.38
CA HIS A 15 -23.48 5.43 -17.04
C HIS A 15 -24.85 5.72 -17.67
N GLY A 16 -25.87 5.96 -16.84
CA GLY A 16 -27.25 6.23 -17.29
C GLY A 16 -27.91 4.99 -17.88
N GLU A 17 -28.73 5.16 -18.93
CA GLU A 17 -29.46 4.07 -19.61
C GLU A 17 -28.62 3.36 -20.69
N ARG A 18 -27.30 3.59 -20.73
CA ARG A 18 -26.45 3.05 -21.78
C ARG A 18 -26.24 1.55 -21.58
N VAL A 19 -26.46 0.77 -22.63
CA VAL A 19 -26.08 -0.65 -22.66
C VAL A 19 -24.62 -0.75 -23.11
N LEU A 20 -23.79 -1.41 -22.31
CA LEU A 20 -22.40 -1.66 -22.66
C LEU A 20 -22.34 -2.84 -23.65
N SER A 21 -21.65 -2.65 -24.77
CA SER A 21 -21.36 -3.75 -25.69
C SER A 21 -20.33 -4.71 -25.09
N GLU A 22 -20.20 -5.91 -25.66
CA GLU A 22 -19.14 -6.85 -25.27
C GLU A 22 -17.74 -6.24 -25.46
N THR A 23 -17.55 -5.45 -26.52
CA THR A 23 -16.29 -4.73 -26.78
C THR A 23 -16.01 -3.66 -25.73
N ASP A 24 -17.03 -2.93 -25.29
CA ASP A 24 -16.90 -1.96 -24.19
C ASP A 24 -16.51 -2.67 -22.89
N LEU A 25 -17.17 -3.79 -22.58
CA LEU A 25 -16.90 -4.57 -21.39
C LEU A 25 -15.47 -5.16 -21.41
N ALA A 26 -15.02 -5.68 -22.54
CA ALA A 26 -13.66 -6.20 -22.71
C ALA A 26 -12.62 -5.08 -22.49
N THR A 27 -12.82 -3.93 -23.14
CA THR A 27 -11.93 -2.77 -23.00
C THR A 27 -11.87 -2.26 -21.56
N ILE A 28 -13.01 -2.20 -20.86
CA ILE A 28 -13.05 -1.79 -19.46
C ILE A 28 -12.29 -2.81 -18.59
N ARG A 29 -12.46 -4.12 -18.82
CA ARG A 29 -11.75 -5.16 -18.06
C ARG A 29 -10.24 -5.09 -18.26
N ASP A 30 -9.78 -4.91 -19.50
CA ASP A 30 -8.35 -4.80 -19.80
C ASP A 30 -7.74 -3.57 -19.09
N TRP A 31 -8.41 -2.42 -19.18
CA TRP A 31 -8.02 -1.22 -18.46
C TRP A 31 -7.99 -1.43 -16.94
N MET A 32 -8.98 -2.15 -16.38
CA MET A 32 -9.00 -2.47 -14.94
C MET A 32 -7.80 -3.34 -14.54
N ALA A 33 -7.45 -4.33 -15.35
CA ALA A 33 -6.29 -5.20 -15.11
C ALA A 33 -4.98 -4.41 -15.15
N GLU A 34 -4.77 -3.58 -16.17
CA GLU A 34 -3.60 -2.69 -16.26
C GLU A 34 -3.54 -1.74 -15.05
N ARG A 35 -4.68 -1.18 -14.66
CA ARG A 35 -4.76 -0.28 -13.51
C ARG A 35 -4.41 -1.00 -12.21
N GLN A 36 -4.88 -2.22 -12.01
CA GLN A 36 -4.57 -3.01 -10.82
C GLN A 36 -3.09 -3.37 -10.76
N ALA A 37 -2.48 -3.76 -11.88
CA ALA A 37 -1.04 -4.01 -11.96
C ALA A 37 -0.21 -2.76 -11.63
N LEU A 38 -0.63 -1.59 -12.15
CA LEU A 38 0.02 -0.32 -11.82
C LEU A 38 -0.10 0.03 -10.34
N LEU A 39 -1.28 -0.17 -9.72
CA LEU A 39 -1.48 0.09 -8.30
C LEU A 39 -0.60 -0.84 -7.45
N ALA A 40 -0.55 -2.13 -7.76
CA ALA A 40 0.31 -3.08 -7.04
C ALA A 40 1.80 -2.69 -7.11
N ARG A 41 2.26 -2.19 -8.27
CA ARG A 41 3.62 -1.65 -8.39
C ARG A 41 3.85 -0.43 -7.50
N ARG A 42 2.89 0.50 -7.49
CA ARG A 42 2.96 1.71 -6.67
C ARG A 42 2.94 1.40 -5.18
N ASP A 43 2.17 0.41 -4.75
CA ASP A 43 2.12 0.00 -3.35
C ASP A 43 3.52 -0.38 -2.84
N ILE A 44 4.28 -1.17 -3.62
CA ILE A 44 5.67 -1.52 -3.27
C ILE A 44 6.60 -0.31 -3.29
N ASP A 45 6.48 0.56 -4.30
CA ASP A 45 7.28 1.78 -4.39
C ASP A 45 7.03 2.73 -3.21
N ASP A 46 5.78 2.83 -2.73
CA ASP A 46 5.43 3.65 -1.57
C ASP A 46 6.01 3.08 -0.26
N ILE A 47 6.13 1.74 -0.14
CA ILE A 47 6.85 1.11 0.98
C ILE A 47 8.34 1.43 0.95
N HIS A 48 8.99 1.39 -0.23
CA HIS A 48 10.38 1.81 -0.34
C HIS A 48 10.56 3.29 0.04
N ARG A 49 9.63 4.16 -0.38
CA ARG A 49 9.66 5.57 0.00
C ARG A 49 9.50 5.76 1.51
N ALA A 50 8.67 4.96 2.18
CA ALA A 50 8.53 5.00 3.63
C ALA A 50 9.84 4.63 4.35
N ILE A 51 10.58 3.63 3.85
CA ILE A 51 11.91 3.28 4.37
C ILE A 51 12.87 4.46 4.23
N ASP A 52 12.88 5.11 3.06
CA ASP A 52 13.74 6.28 2.83
C ASP A 52 13.39 7.44 3.77
N TYR A 53 12.10 7.70 4.01
CA TYR A 53 11.68 8.72 4.96
C TYR A 53 12.12 8.41 6.39
N LEU A 54 12.08 7.15 6.84
CA LEU A 54 12.60 6.78 8.15
C LEU A 54 14.11 7.00 8.26
N ASN A 55 14.87 6.68 7.20
CA ASN A 55 16.30 6.93 7.15
C ASN A 55 16.62 8.44 7.18
N LEU A 56 15.91 9.24 6.37
CA LEU A 56 16.06 10.70 6.36
C LEU A 56 15.69 11.33 7.71
N THR A 57 14.62 10.83 8.34
CA THR A 57 14.19 11.26 9.68
C THR A 57 15.26 10.94 10.71
N THR A 58 15.84 9.75 10.66
CA THR A 58 16.96 9.34 11.54
C THR A 58 18.14 10.31 11.40
N HIS A 59 18.54 10.61 10.17
CA HIS A 59 19.62 11.57 9.93
C HIS A 59 19.26 12.98 10.43
N TRP A 60 18.03 13.44 10.21
CA TRP A 60 17.56 14.73 10.72
C TRP A 60 17.61 14.81 12.25
N VAL A 61 17.13 13.77 12.95
CA VAL A 61 17.20 13.67 14.42
C VAL A 61 18.65 13.80 14.90
N GLN A 62 19.61 13.15 14.23
CA GLN A 62 21.01 13.15 14.63
C GLN A 62 21.75 14.46 14.38
N SER A 63 21.38 15.20 13.34
CA SER A 63 22.22 16.29 12.80
C SER A 63 21.58 17.67 12.82
N LYS A 64 20.25 17.77 12.97
CA LYS A 64 19.51 19.01 12.72
C LYS A 64 18.36 19.29 13.68
N ALA A 65 17.78 18.28 14.33
CA ALA A 65 16.61 18.47 15.17
C ALA A 65 16.94 19.30 16.42
N SER A 66 16.04 20.21 16.78
CA SER A 66 16.08 20.92 18.06
C SER A 66 15.27 20.18 19.12
N ASP A 67 15.56 20.44 20.40
CA ASP A 67 14.85 19.81 21.53
C ASP A 67 13.34 19.99 21.45
N ALA A 68 12.86 21.19 21.13
CA ALA A 68 11.43 21.48 20.98
C ALA A 68 10.78 20.70 19.83
N GLN A 69 11.50 20.49 18.73
CA GLN A 69 10.99 19.68 17.62
C GLN A 69 10.97 18.19 17.98
N LEU A 70 11.95 17.71 18.76
CA LEU A 70 11.96 16.33 19.23
C LEU A 70 10.82 16.07 20.22
N GLU A 71 10.55 17.00 21.14
CA GLU A 71 9.41 16.91 22.05
C GLU A 71 8.08 16.80 21.30
N ASP A 72 7.91 17.56 20.21
CA ASP A 72 6.68 17.57 19.41
C ASP A 72 6.41 16.24 18.65
N VAL A 73 7.46 15.55 18.17
CA VAL A 73 7.29 14.41 17.24
C VAL A 73 7.65 13.04 17.81
N THR A 74 8.39 12.97 18.91
CA THR A 74 9.03 11.72 19.37
C THR A 74 8.01 10.64 19.72
N ASP A 75 7.02 10.94 20.56
CA ASP A 75 6.05 9.93 21.02
C ASP A 75 5.22 9.38 19.86
N ALA A 76 4.77 10.26 18.96
CA ALA A 76 4.01 9.87 17.78
C ALA A 76 4.84 8.99 16.84
N LEU A 77 6.11 9.35 16.60
CA LEU A 77 7.02 8.58 15.75
C LEU A 77 7.31 7.21 16.35
N LEU A 78 7.61 7.14 17.66
CA LEU A 78 7.87 5.88 18.36
C LEU A 78 6.66 4.96 18.34
N MET A 79 5.45 5.47 18.55
CA MET A 79 4.21 4.68 18.49
C MET A 79 3.99 4.10 17.09
N ALA A 80 4.11 4.92 16.04
CA ALA A 80 3.93 4.46 14.67
C ALA A 80 4.96 3.37 14.28
N MET A 81 6.22 3.54 14.69
CA MET A 81 7.26 2.53 14.46
C MET A 81 7.02 1.24 15.26
N HIS A 82 6.53 1.35 16.50
CA HIS A 82 6.18 0.21 17.33
C HIS A 82 5.09 -0.65 16.67
N ASP A 83 4.00 -0.02 16.22
CA ASP A 83 2.88 -0.73 15.61
C ASP A 83 3.29 -1.41 14.30
N LEU A 84 4.03 -0.69 13.45
CA LEU A 84 4.59 -1.25 12.23
C LEU A 84 5.48 -2.46 12.52
N ARG A 85 6.41 -2.33 13.47
CA ARG A 85 7.31 -3.42 13.89
C ARG A 85 6.51 -4.63 14.37
N THR A 86 5.51 -4.43 15.21
CA THR A 86 4.68 -5.51 15.78
C THR A 86 4.00 -6.33 14.68
N VAL A 87 3.38 -5.66 13.70
CA VAL A 87 2.72 -6.32 12.58
C VAL A 87 3.72 -7.05 11.69
N LEU A 88 4.86 -6.43 11.37
CA LEU A 88 5.89 -7.05 10.53
C LEU A 88 6.52 -8.29 11.17
N VAL A 89 6.82 -8.23 12.47
CA VAL A 89 7.37 -9.37 13.22
C VAL A 89 6.37 -10.53 13.22
N ARG A 90 5.09 -10.26 13.53
CA ARG A 90 4.04 -11.27 13.49
C ARG A 90 3.93 -11.92 12.11
N LYS A 91 3.88 -11.12 11.05
CA LYS A 91 3.81 -11.61 9.66
C LYS A 91 5.03 -12.42 9.25
N LYS A 92 6.23 -12.02 9.70
CA LYS A 92 7.45 -12.80 9.47
C LYS A 92 7.41 -14.15 10.18
N SER A 93 6.93 -14.18 11.42
CA SER A 93 6.76 -15.42 12.19
C SER A 93 5.76 -16.37 11.53
N GLU A 94 4.58 -15.87 11.12
CA GLU A 94 3.57 -16.64 10.39
C GLU A 94 4.18 -17.31 9.14
N ARG A 95 4.99 -16.57 8.37
CA ARG A 95 5.65 -17.10 7.17
C ARG A 95 6.70 -18.17 7.44
N LEU A 96 7.41 -18.09 8.57
CA LEU A 96 8.41 -19.09 8.96
C LEU A 96 7.72 -20.40 9.37
N MET A 97 6.68 -20.32 10.20
CA MET A 97 5.90 -21.49 10.62
C MET A 97 5.24 -22.20 9.43
N SER A 98 4.63 -21.46 8.50
CA SER A 98 4.05 -22.05 7.30
C SER A 98 5.07 -22.67 6.33
N ALA A 99 6.33 -22.22 6.37
CA ALA A 99 7.40 -22.84 5.59
C ALA A 99 7.83 -24.17 6.22
N GLU A 100 7.95 -24.23 7.55
CA GLU A 100 8.26 -25.44 8.31
C GLU A 100 7.18 -26.52 8.14
N GLU A 101 5.88 -26.16 8.20
CA GLU A 101 4.75 -27.08 7.99
C GLU A 101 4.62 -27.60 6.54
N GLY A 102 5.17 -26.87 5.56
CA GLY A 102 5.15 -27.28 4.15
C GLY A 102 6.34 -28.13 3.71
N GLU A 103 7.35 -28.27 4.58
CA GLU A 103 8.52 -29.12 4.39
C GLU A 103 8.35 -30.52 5.02
N GLU A 104 7.33 -30.73 5.88
CA GLU A 104 6.90 -32.03 6.43
C GLU A 104 5.85 -32.74 5.54
#